data_AF-W2LN34-F1
#
_entry.id   AF-W2LN34-F1
#
_cell.length_a   1.000
_cell.length_b   1.000
_cell.length_c   1.000
_cell.angle_alpha   90.00
_cell.angle_beta   90.00
_cell.angle_gamma   90.00
#
_symmetry.space_group_name_H-M   'P 1'
#
loop_
_entity.id
_entity.type
_entity.pdbx_description
1 polymer ?
#
loop_
_entity_poly.entity_id
_entity_poly.type
_entity_poly.pdbx_seq_one_letter_code
_entity_poly.pdbx_strand_id
1 'polypeptide(L)'
;MQTLFVLAAYCCVIIPFCRRSVLHSASVRNDVASARLFMRNMDAFIEHVIGVAPKHMKSKPFDSLFGEVRAYFGMIETQGGGMLHAHFLIWHVDVPPNTDAFYRAMAAHGEQYYRDIEAFMDSIVSTSMPIRVEDSSCVFCGYSYANLQELLIPSEAFKDPYKPQRGDNTRGEPILVRCSRCGTELSSQHVIRRLLLEHRPSSWPPSMRSYSSAEHAMAVRLVTPHRGIIPAAKSAIYRRDLYLFDVHTADVKEDYHDDEYVNYLRDLNRAPYRLEQRENDAFHNDAVARTLPMLPPSISDERWMPRAVAFAVSMLVFLFNMHWWSCVGSCFKKSRAAASGECRYGFPRSRVARSTSSDDGVLIKDRAPFEFVNGFNREIMLAFWSNHEIEVVTGGHNALLRIYYATKRRQLREARNANKDAEAQPIGSRQRAAIGRRRVASLLYAITNRREIAGPLAALYVLRGSCAYMSTSCASFPLRNVLHELVEQQSHPCNLVELQTSGMDGVTFRAASFLDDYLFRPATLEEISIYEFVATHFRRKGTLKSPTTALFMSEHPLFNSHCIGLREDEVVPVLVGMRMPFIDADS
;
A
#
# COMPACT_ATOMS: atom_id res chain seq x y z
N MET A 1 -12.83 8.68 -15.47
CA MET A 1 -11.38 8.73 -15.21
C MET A 1 -10.86 7.32 -15.08
N GLN A 2 -10.20 6.79 -16.09
CA GLN A 2 -9.46 5.52 -15.97
C GLN A 2 -8.17 5.66 -16.76
N THR A 3 -7.07 5.62 -16.03
CA THR A 3 -5.69 5.67 -16.50
C THR A 3 -5.08 4.30 -16.28
N LEU A 4 -3.93 3.98 -16.89
CA LEU A 4 -3.13 2.87 -16.39
C LEU A 4 -2.61 3.25 -14.99
N PHE A 5 -3.08 2.58 -13.94
CA PHE A 5 -2.59 2.80 -12.58
C PHE A 5 -1.78 1.61 -12.10
N VAL A 6 -0.72 1.87 -11.36
CA VAL A 6 -0.11 0.86 -10.50
C VAL A 6 -0.73 0.99 -9.12
N LEU A 7 -1.48 -0.02 -8.69
CA LEU A 7 -1.91 -0.17 -7.30
C LEU A 7 -0.80 -0.92 -6.54
N ALA A 8 -0.10 -0.23 -5.66
CA ALA A 8 0.84 -0.86 -4.73
C ALA A 8 0.20 -0.92 -3.33
N ALA A 9 -0.10 -2.12 -2.85
CA ALA A 9 -0.37 -2.34 -1.43
C ALA A 9 0.95 -2.56 -0.72
N TYR A 10 1.28 -1.73 0.27
CA TYR A 10 2.52 -1.82 1.04
C TYR A 10 2.19 -2.06 2.51
N CYS A 11 2.63 -3.17 3.10
CA CYS A 11 2.42 -3.46 4.51
C CYS A 11 3.75 -3.43 5.28
N CYS A 12 3.96 -2.40 6.11
CA CYS A 12 5.14 -2.37 6.97
C CYS A 12 4.91 -3.32 8.15
N VAL A 13 5.38 -4.56 8.03
CA VAL A 13 5.35 -5.52 9.13
C VAL A 13 6.44 -5.12 10.10
N ILE A 14 6.06 -4.60 11.27
CA ILE A 14 6.99 -4.48 12.39
C ILE A 14 7.16 -5.89 12.95
N ILE A 15 8.19 -6.60 12.47
CA ILE A 15 8.79 -7.83 12.99
C ILE A 15 7.78 -8.96 13.31
N PRO A 16 7.50 -9.89 12.40
CA PRO A 16 6.48 -10.93 12.62
C PRO A 16 6.95 -12.09 13.53
N PHE A 17 8.19 -12.10 14.02
CA PHE A 17 8.83 -13.31 14.57
C PHE A 17 8.44 -13.66 16.00
N CYS A 18 7.23 -13.33 16.40
CA CYS A 18 6.81 -13.53 17.76
C CYS A 18 5.31 -13.78 17.83
N ARG A 19 4.90 -14.79 18.62
CA ARG A 19 3.48 -15.10 18.91
C ARG A 19 2.69 -13.80 19.11
N ARG A 20 1.39 -13.75 18.78
CA ARG A 20 0.54 -12.55 18.98
C ARG A 20 0.78 -11.78 20.30
N SER A 21 1.03 -12.49 21.40
CA SER A 21 1.38 -11.90 22.71
C SER A 21 2.73 -11.19 22.73
N VAL A 22 3.71 -11.69 21.99
CA VAL A 22 5.07 -11.17 21.89
C VAL A 22 5.20 -10.14 20.74
N LEU A 23 4.43 -10.23 19.66
CA LEU A 23 4.25 -9.11 18.71
C LEU A 23 3.67 -7.87 19.41
N HIS A 24 2.72 -8.08 20.33
CA HIS A 24 2.14 -7.02 21.16
C HIS A 24 3.13 -6.45 22.19
N SER A 25 4.16 -7.19 22.60
CA SER A 25 5.24 -6.68 23.46
C SER A 25 6.42 -6.10 22.65
N ALA A 26 6.72 -6.66 21.47
CA ALA A 26 7.82 -6.32 20.59
C ALA A 26 7.52 -5.14 19.65
N SER A 27 6.25 -4.77 19.45
CA SER A 27 5.86 -3.45 18.91
C SER A 27 6.19 -2.31 19.89
N VAL A 28 7.29 -2.41 20.65
CA VAL A 28 7.92 -1.45 21.57
C VAL A 28 6.96 -0.78 22.58
N ARG A 29 5.68 -1.18 22.65
CA ARG A 29 4.56 -0.38 23.21
C ARG A 29 4.63 1.11 22.83
N ASN A 30 5.32 1.44 21.74
CA ASN A 30 5.67 2.81 21.39
C ASN A 30 5.13 3.10 20.00
N ASP A 31 3.86 3.48 20.01
CA ASP A 31 3.11 3.85 18.82
C ASP A 31 3.76 4.99 18.05
N VAL A 32 4.42 5.92 18.77
CA VAL A 32 5.13 7.06 18.19
C VAL A 32 6.35 6.60 17.42
N ALA A 33 7.15 5.68 17.97
CA ALA A 33 8.31 5.11 17.28
C ALA A 33 7.88 4.33 16.04
N SER A 34 6.83 3.51 16.17
CA SER A 34 6.23 2.74 15.06
C SER A 34 5.74 3.66 13.93
N ALA A 35 5.01 4.73 14.28
CA ALA A 35 4.56 5.72 13.32
C ALA A 35 5.72 6.46 12.64
N ARG A 36 6.75 6.85 13.38
CA ARG A 36 7.95 7.52 12.81
C ARG A 36 8.73 6.61 11.86
N LEU A 37 8.89 5.34 12.21
CA LEU A 37 9.54 4.37 11.34
C LEU A 37 8.71 4.17 10.06
N PHE A 38 7.39 3.99 10.20
CA PHE A 38 6.50 3.89 9.05
C PHE A 38 6.58 5.12 8.14
N MET A 39 6.56 6.32 8.72
CA MET A 39 6.70 7.58 7.96
C MET A 39 8.01 7.62 7.19
N ARG A 40 9.14 7.24 7.80
CA ARG A 40 10.45 7.17 7.13
C ARG A 40 10.44 6.16 5.98
N ASN A 41 9.82 5.00 6.18
CA ASN A 41 9.70 3.99 5.12
C ASN A 41 8.81 4.49 3.98
N MET A 42 7.74 5.24 4.28
CA MET A 42 6.89 5.86 3.24
C MET A 42 7.63 6.96 2.48
N ASP A 43 8.36 7.81 3.18
CA ASP A 43 9.15 8.86 2.55
C ASP A 43 10.21 8.23 1.63
N ALA A 44 10.90 7.18 2.09
CA ALA A 44 11.86 6.42 1.29
C ALA A 44 11.20 5.69 0.10
N PHE A 45 10.01 5.11 0.29
CA PHE A 45 9.26 4.47 -0.79
C PHE A 45 8.90 5.48 -1.89
N ILE A 46 8.36 6.65 -1.50
CA ILE A 46 8.02 7.71 -2.46
C ILE A 46 9.29 8.24 -3.15
N GLU A 47 10.34 8.46 -2.38
CA GLU A 47 11.55 9.09 -2.86
C GLU A 47 12.40 8.18 -3.77
N HIS A 48 12.44 6.88 -3.49
CA HIS A 48 13.35 5.94 -4.17
C HIS A 48 12.64 4.90 -5.03
N VAL A 49 11.41 4.49 -4.68
CA VAL A 49 10.64 3.52 -5.47
C VAL A 49 9.77 4.24 -6.50
N ILE A 50 8.98 5.22 -6.06
CA ILE A 50 8.18 6.07 -6.98
C ILE A 50 9.08 7.04 -7.75
N GLY A 51 10.27 7.37 -7.21
CA GLY A 51 11.30 8.15 -7.91
C GLY A 51 11.04 9.66 -7.94
N VAL A 52 10.24 10.18 -7.00
CA VAL A 52 9.84 11.59 -6.98
C VAL A 52 10.30 12.30 -5.71
N ALA A 53 10.83 13.52 -5.85
CA ALA A 53 11.09 14.37 -4.69
C ALA A 53 9.75 14.92 -4.12
N PRO A 54 9.35 14.59 -2.87
CA PRO A 54 8.01 14.91 -2.36
C PRO A 54 7.64 16.40 -2.37
N LYS A 55 8.64 17.30 -2.36
CA LYS A 55 8.40 18.76 -2.33
C LYS A 55 8.09 19.38 -3.69
N HIS A 56 8.50 18.74 -4.80
CA HIS A 56 8.42 19.37 -6.13
C HIS A 56 8.02 18.42 -7.25
N MET A 57 7.74 17.13 -6.97
CA MET A 57 7.55 16.09 -8.00
C MET A 57 8.65 16.09 -9.07
N LYS A 58 9.85 16.58 -8.74
CA LYS A 58 10.98 16.61 -9.66
C LYS A 58 11.57 15.22 -9.73
N SER A 59 11.73 14.71 -10.95
CA SER A 59 12.40 13.46 -11.23
C SER A 59 13.83 13.50 -10.68
N LYS A 60 14.22 12.41 -10.04
CA LYS A 60 15.59 12.21 -9.58
C LYS A 60 16.52 11.88 -10.75
N PRO A 61 17.85 11.95 -10.54
CA PRO A 61 18.82 11.52 -11.56
C PRO A 61 18.84 10.00 -11.81
N PHE A 62 17.96 9.25 -11.14
CA PHE A 62 17.76 7.83 -11.36
C PHE A 62 16.27 7.57 -11.58
N ASP A 63 15.99 6.56 -12.42
CA ASP A 63 14.64 6.24 -12.84
C ASP A 63 13.82 5.63 -11.70
N SER A 64 12.52 5.95 -11.68
CA SER A 64 11.53 5.28 -10.84
C SER A 64 11.47 3.79 -11.16
N LEU A 65 11.21 2.96 -10.14
CA LEU A 65 10.98 1.52 -10.34
C LEU A 65 9.79 1.26 -11.28
N PHE A 66 8.82 2.16 -11.29
CA PHE A 66 7.62 2.03 -12.10
C PHE A 66 7.70 2.80 -13.43
N GLY A 67 8.81 3.47 -13.73
CA GLY A 67 8.91 4.42 -14.85
C GLY A 67 8.36 5.82 -14.50
N GLU A 68 8.30 6.73 -15.47
CA GLU A 68 8.00 8.14 -15.19
C GLU A 68 6.61 8.34 -14.55
N VAL A 69 6.59 8.93 -13.35
CA VAL A 69 5.38 9.10 -12.53
C VAL A 69 4.88 10.53 -12.63
N ARG A 70 3.63 10.68 -13.05
CA ARG A 70 2.90 11.96 -13.11
C ARG A 70 2.31 12.36 -11.76
N ALA A 71 1.76 11.41 -11.02
CA ALA A 71 1.09 11.66 -9.74
C ALA A 71 1.02 10.39 -8.89
N TYR A 72 0.81 10.55 -7.59
CA TYR A 72 0.50 9.44 -6.69
C TYR A 72 -0.47 9.83 -5.59
N PHE A 73 -1.23 8.84 -5.10
CA PHE A 73 -2.13 8.96 -3.97
C PHE A 73 -2.03 7.69 -3.10
N GLY A 74 -1.46 7.83 -1.90
CA GLY A 74 -1.32 6.77 -0.91
C GLY A 74 -2.24 6.98 0.27
N MET A 75 -3.02 5.98 0.66
CA MET A 75 -3.87 6.04 1.85
C MET A 75 -3.43 5.03 2.91
N ILE A 76 -3.12 5.51 4.12
CA ILE A 76 -2.74 4.64 5.23
C ILE A 76 -3.96 4.10 5.97
N GLU A 77 -3.93 2.81 6.21
CA GLU A 77 -4.92 2.03 6.91
C GLU A 77 -4.27 1.13 7.97
N THR A 78 -5.10 0.60 8.86
CA THR A 78 -4.71 -0.38 9.87
C THR A 78 -5.16 -1.76 9.45
N GLN A 79 -4.23 -2.72 9.40
CA GLN A 79 -4.55 -4.13 9.16
C GLN A 79 -4.78 -4.85 10.51
N GLY A 80 -5.14 -6.14 10.45
CA GLY A 80 -5.27 -6.98 11.63
C GLY A 80 -4.02 -6.90 12.51
N GLY A 81 -4.23 -6.80 13.84
CA GLY A 81 -3.13 -6.64 14.81
C GLY A 81 -2.62 -5.21 15.00
N GLY A 82 -3.23 -4.21 14.33
CA GLY A 82 -2.88 -2.79 14.54
C GLY A 82 -1.70 -2.28 13.72
N MET A 83 -1.15 -3.11 12.82
CA MET A 83 -0.08 -2.74 11.90
C MET A 83 -0.55 -1.76 10.81
N LEU A 84 0.35 -0.85 10.43
CA LEU A 84 0.10 0.14 9.38
C LEU A 84 0.39 -0.44 8.00
N HIS A 85 -0.48 -0.16 7.05
CA HIS A 85 -0.29 -0.46 5.64
C HIS A 85 -0.82 0.69 4.79
N ALA A 86 -0.39 0.78 3.55
CA ALA A 86 -0.80 1.81 2.61
C ALA A 86 -1.30 1.20 1.30
N HIS A 87 -2.29 1.86 0.70
CA HIS A 87 -2.74 1.62 -0.67
C HIS A 87 -2.34 2.81 -1.53
N PHE A 88 -1.44 2.61 -2.49
CA PHE A 88 -0.99 3.64 -3.42
C PHE A 88 -1.61 3.46 -4.79
N LEU A 89 -2.21 4.52 -5.32
CA LEU A 89 -2.47 4.70 -6.73
C LEU A 89 -1.31 5.52 -7.32
N ILE A 90 -0.73 5.05 -8.41
CA ILE A 90 0.38 5.72 -9.11
C ILE A 90 -0.03 5.93 -10.57
N TRP A 91 0.11 7.16 -11.05
CA TRP A 91 -0.19 7.58 -12.42
C TRP A 91 1.10 7.79 -13.21
N HIS A 92 1.17 7.26 -14.43
CA HIS A 92 2.30 7.46 -15.33
C HIS A 92 2.09 8.65 -16.29
N VAL A 93 3.17 9.17 -16.86
CA VAL A 93 3.13 10.33 -17.79
C VAL A 93 2.57 9.92 -19.15
N ASP A 94 3.06 8.82 -19.72
CA ASP A 94 2.77 8.38 -21.10
C ASP A 94 1.67 7.30 -21.19
N VAL A 95 0.65 7.41 -20.33
CA VAL A 95 -0.48 6.47 -20.32
C VAL A 95 -1.80 7.17 -20.58
N PRO A 96 -2.76 6.51 -21.26
CA PRO A 96 -4.03 7.12 -21.58
C PRO A 96 -4.75 7.65 -20.32
N PRO A 97 -5.18 8.93 -20.28
CA PRO A 97 -5.71 9.54 -19.06
C PRO A 97 -7.15 9.12 -18.72
N ASN A 98 -7.89 8.56 -19.68
CA ASN A 98 -9.28 8.14 -19.51
C ASN A 98 -9.61 6.93 -20.40
N THR A 99 -10.76 6.32 -20.12
CA THR A 99 -11.29 5.14 -20.82
C THR A 99 -11.35 5.35 -22.34
N ASP A 100 -11.81 6.51 -22.81
CA ASP A 100 -11.88 6.79 -24.24
C ASP A 100 -10.50 6.87 -24.88
N ALA A 101 -9.54 7.48 -24.20
CA ALA A 101 -8.15 7.52 -24.66
C ALA A 101 -7.52 6.13 -24.65
N PHE A 102 -7.86 5.28 -23.67
CA PHE A 102 -7.42 3.89 -23.60
C PHE A 102 -7.97 3.09 -24.79
N TYR A 103 -9.28 3.18 -25.06
CA TYR A 103 -9.88 2.52 -26.22
C TYR A 103 -9.37 3.05 -27.55
N ARG A 104 -9.06 4.35 -27.66
CA ARG A 104 -8.39 4.91 -28.84
C ARG A 104 -6.97 4.36 -29.01
N ALA A 105 -6.19 4.27 -27.93
CA ALA A 105 -4.85 3.69 -27.97
C ALA A 105 -4.92 2.21 -28.36
N MET A 106 -5.86 1.47 -27.80
CA MET A 106 -6.13 0.09 -28.19
C MET A 106 -6.54 -0.04 -29.66
N ALA A 107 -7.45 0.81 -30.16
CA ALA A 107 -7.88 0.77 -31.55
C ALA A 107 -6.73 1.11 -32.51
N ALA A 108 -5.82 1.99 -32.12
CA ALA A 108 -4.67 2.40 -32.93
C ALA A 108 -3.53 1.38 -32.93
N HIS A 109 -3.23 0.78 -31.78
CA HIS A 109 -2.04 -0.08 -31.58
C HIS A 109 -2.37 -1.58 -31.47
N GLY A 110 -3.65 -1.93 -31.31
CA GLY A 110 -4.13 -3.30 -31.22
C GLY A 110 -3.47 -4.10 -30.09
N GLU A 111 -3.17 -5.36 -30.38
CA GLU A 111 -2.51 -6.31 -29.47
C GLU A 111 -1.14 -5.86 -28.96
N GLN A 112 -0.43 -4.99 -29.70
CA GLN A 112 0.90 -4.54 -29.27
C GLN A 112 0.83 -3.76 -27.97
N TYR A 113 -0.22 -2.97 -27.77
CA TYR A 113 -0.40 -2.19 -26.55
C TYR A 113 -0.58 -3.08 -25.31
N TYR A 114 -1.32 -4.18 -25.43
CA TYR A 114 -1.46 -5.19 -24.39
C TYR A 114 -0.15 -5.92 -24.11
N ARG A 115 0.63 -6.23 -25.15
CA ARG A 115 1.98 -6.82 -24.99
C ARG A 115 2.94 -5.88 -24.27
N ASP A 116 2.84 -4.58 -24.51
CA ASP A 116 3.67 -3.58 -23.82
C ASP A 116 3.29 -3.49 -22.33
N ILE A 117 1.99 -3.59 -21.99
CA ILE A 117 1.51 -3.69 -20.60
C ILE A 117 2.00 -4.98 -19.93
N GLU A 118 1.94 -6.12 -20.64
CA GLU A 118 2.44 -7.41 -20.15
C GLU A 118 3.95 -7.34 -19.89
N ALA A 119 4.73 -6.78 -20.82
CA ALA A 119 6.17 -6.61 -20.69
C ALA A 119 6.54 -5.66 -19.54
N PHE A 120 5.77 -4.57 -19.38
CA PHE A 120 5.91 -3.67 -18.25
C PHE A 120 5.68 -4.41 -16.93
N MET A 121 4.58 -5.15 -16.80
CA MET A 121 4.27 -5.93 -15.60
C MET A 121 5.32 -6.99 -15.28
N ASP A 122 5.81 -7.71 -16.30
CA ASP A 122 6.88 -8.70 -16.16
C ASP A 122 8.21 -8.10 -15.71
N SER A 123 8.43 -6.80 -15.95
CA SER A 123 9.65 -6.11 -15.52
C SER A 123 9.61 -5.67 -14.06
N ILE A 124 8.41 -5.46 -13.50
CA ILE A 124 8.24 -4.95 -12.13
C ILE A 124 7.71 -5.98 -11.13
N VAL A 125 7.01 -7.03 -11.57
CA VAL A 125 6.44 -8.07 -10.69
C VAL A 125 6.96 -9.45 -11.07
N SER A 126 7.36 -10.20 -10.05
CA SER A 126 7.64 -11.64 -10.13
C SER A 126 6.68 -12.41 -9.21
N THR A 127 6.28 -13.59 -9.64
CA THR A 127 5.62 -14.61 -8.79
C THR A 127 6.56 -15.75 -8.44
N SER A 128 7.74 -15.83 -9.07
CA SER A 128 8.73 -16.89 -8.85
C SER A 128 9.86 -16.40 -7.95
N MET A 129 10.33 -17.26 -7.05
CA MET A 129 11.48 -16.96 -6.19
C MET A 129 12.79 -16.89 -7.00
N PRO A 130 13.78 -16.05 -6.60
CA PRO A 130 15.07 -15.99 -7.30
C PRO A 130 15.93 -17.25 -7.21
N ILE A 131 15.73 -18.11 -6.19
CA ILE A 131 16.32 -19.46 -6.19
C ILE A 131 15.65 -20.25 -7.32
N ARG A 132 16.46 -20.76 -8.25
CA ARG A 132 15.95 -21.52 -9.39
C ARG A 132 15.52 -22.90 -8.92
N VAL A 133 14.35 -23.33 -9.38
CA VAL A 133 13.81 -24.65 -9.04
C VAL A 133 14.75 -25.78 -9.50
N GLU A 134 15.38 -25.61 -10.67
CA GLU A 134 16.29 -26.59 -11.28
C GLU A 134 17.59 -26.83 -10.49
N ASP A 135 18.02 -25.85 -9.68
CA ASP A 135 19.20 -25.94 -8.81
C ASP A 135 18.95 -26.82 -7.58
N SER A 136 17.70 -27.28 -7.43
CA SER A 136 17.25 -28.11 -6.34
C SER A 136 16.83 -29.50 -6.77
N SER A 137 16.75 -30.40 -5.78
CA SER A 137 16.53 -31.83 -6.04
C SER A 137 15.40 -32.43 -5.21
N CYS A 138 14.82 -33.51 -5.76
CA CYS A 138 13.82 -34.33 -5.09
C CYS A 138 14.37 -34.90 -3.79
N VAL A 139 13.70 -34.62 -2.67
CA VAL A 139 14.08 -35.13 -1.34
C VAL A 139 14.13 -36.66 -1.28
N PHE A 140 13.35 -37.35 -2.13
CA PHE A 140 13.23 -38.80 -2.11
C PHE A 140 14.23 -39.52 -3.02
N CYS A 141 14.51 -38.99 -4.21
CA CYS A 141 15.36 -39.67 -5.21
C CYS A 141 16.58 -38.87 -5.68
N GLY A 142 16.77 -37.65 -5.18
CA GLY A 142 17.88 -36.76 -5.54
C GLY A 142 17.84 -36.24 -6.99
N TYR A 143 16.79 -36.53 -7.77
CA TYR A 143 16.69 -36.05 -9.14
C TYR A 143 16.38 -34.55 -9.18
N SER A 144 17.07 -33.81 -10.06
CA SER A 144 16.85 -32.37 -10.23
C SER A 144 15.39 -32.05 -10.57
N TYR A 145 14.90 -30.95 -10.02
CA TYR A 145 13.58 -30.41 -10.36
C TYR A 145 13.54 -29.63 -11.68
N ALA A 146 14.60 -29.68 -12.50
CA ALA A 146 14.60 -29.10 -13.85
C ALA A 146 13.41 -29.56 -14.71
N ASN A 147 12.93 -30.80 -14.49
CA ASN A 147 11.79 -31.39 -15.18
C ASN A 147 10.63 -31.68 -14.22
N LEU A 148 10.41 -30.85 -13.19
CA LEU A 148 9.29 -31.02 -12.26
C LEU A 148 7.96 -31.00 -13.04
N GLN A 149 7.15 -32.05 -12.87
CA GLN A 149 5.90 -32.19 -13.60
C GLN A 149 4.77 -31.47 -12.88
N GLU A 150 3.99 -30.70 -13.62
CA GLU A 150 2.81 -30.00 -13.12
C GLU A 150 1.61 -30.95 -13.04
N LEU A 151 0.89 -30.95 -11.91
CA LEU A 151 -0.38 -31.64 -11.74
C LEU A 151 -1.55 -30.65 -11.85
N LEU A 152 -2.74 -31.13 -12.21
CA LEU A 152 -3.93 -30.29 -12.23
C LEU A 152 -4.24 -29.74 -10.82
N ILE A 153 -4.61 -28.47 -10.74
CA ILE A 153 -5.03 -27.86 -9.48
C ILE A 153 -6.41 -28.41 -9.12
N PRO A 154 -6.56 -29.16 -8.01
CA PRO A 154 -7.85 -29.72 -7.63
C PRO A 154 -8.79 -28.61 -7.14
N SER A 155 -10.10 -28.76 -7.39
CA SER A 155 -11.10 -27.74 -7.01
C SER A 155 -11.15 -27.50 -5.49
N GLU A 156 -10.75 -28.49 -4.72
CA GLU A 156 -10.65 -28.50 -3.27
C GLU A 156 -9.57 -27.55 -2.76
N ALA A 157 -8.52 -27.29 -3.55
CA ALA A 157 -7.43 -26.40 -3.16
C ALA A 157 -7.87 -24.95 -2.96
N PHE A 158 -8.99 -24.55 -3.57
CA PHE A 158 -9.57 -23.21 -3.43
C PHE A 158 -10.48 -23.09 -2.19
N LYS A 159 -10.88 -24.22 -1.60
CA LYS A 159 -11.92 -24.26 -0.54
C LYS A 159 -11.31 -24.06 0.85
N ASP A 160 -12.16 -23.72 1.81
CA ASP A 160 -11.77 -23.60 3.23
C ASP A 160 -11.26 -24.94 3.81
N PRO A 161 -9.95 -25.05 4.13
CA PRO A 161 -9.38 -26.31 4.62
C PRO A 161 -9.82 -26.65 6.04
N TYR A 162 -10.42 -25.70 6.77
CA TYR A 162 -10.97 -25.93 8.10
C TYR A 162 -12.39 -26.51 8.07
N LYS A 163 -13.09 -26.43 6.94
CA LYS A 163 -14.45 -27.00 6.81
C LYS A 163 -14.38 -28.49 6.44
N PRO A 164 -15.09 -29.36 7.18
CA PRO A 164 -15.11 -30.78 6.87
C PRO A 164 -15.79 -31.01 5.51
N GLN A 165 -15.08 -31.65 4.58
CA GLN A 165 -15.66 -32.18 3.36
C GLN A 165 -16.19 -33.59 3.62
N ARG A 166 -17.31 -33.98 2.99
CA ARG A 166 -17.87 -35.33 3.17
C ARG A 166 -16.94 -36.36 2.54
N GLY A 167 -16.34 -37.22 3.38
CA GLY A 167 -15.65 -38.44 2.93
C GLY A 167 -14.12 -38.37 2.84
N ASP A 168 -13.49 -37.23 3.14
CA ASP A 168 -12.02 -37.10 3.12
C ASP A 168 -11.47 -36.77 4.52
N ASN A 169 -10.66 -37.69 5.06
CA ASN A 169 -10.03 -37.58 6.38
C ASN A 169 -8.62 -36.95 6.30
N THR A 170 -8.08 -36.71 5.11
CA THR A 170 -6.72 -36.21 4.91
C THR A 170 -6.71 -34.71 4.69
N ARG A 171 -6.31 -33.96 5.74
CA ARG A 171 -6.14 -32.49 5.69
C ARG A 171 -4.67 -32.16 5.50
N GLY A 172 -4.22 -32.10 4.25
CA GLY A 172 -2.84 -31.81 3.89
C GLY A 172 -2.72 -30.67 2.87
N GLU A 173 -1.48 -30.25 2.64
CA GLU A 173 -1.17 -29.30 1.58
C GLU A 173 -1.64 -29.83 0.21
N PRO A 174 -2.21 -28.98 -0.66
CA PRO A 174 -2.60 -29.39 -2.01
C PRO A 174 -1.40 -29.93 -2.79
N ILE A 175 -1.57 -31.13 -3.33
CA ILE A 175 -0.59 -31.79 -4.20
C ILE A 175 -0.72 -31.19 -5.59
N LEU A 176 0.34 -30.53 -6.04
CA LEU A 176 0.32 -29.67 -7.23
C LEU A 176 1.42 -30.02 -8.24
N VAL A 177 2.42 -30.81 -7.84
CA VAL A 177 3.55 -31.21 -8.69
C VAL A 177 3.97 -32.65 -8.45
N ARG A 178 4.73 -33.21 -9.39
CA ARG A 178 5.26 -34.59 -9.34
C ARG A 178 6.71 -34.62 -9.78
N CYS A 179 7.55 -35.38 -9.08
CA CYS A 179 8.91 -35.67 -9.52
C CYS A 179 8.87 -36.52 -10.79
N SER A 180 9.53 -36.07 -11.85
CA SER A 180 9.56 -36.77 -13.14
C SER A 180 10.28 -38.12 -13.12
N ARG A 181 11.14 -38.38 -12.13
CA ARG A 181 11.89 -39.64 -12.02
C ARG A 181 11.19 -40.67 -11.15
N CYS A 182 10.96 -40.37 -9.88
CA CYS A 182 10.39 -41.34 -8.93
C CYS A 182 8.86 -41.30 -8.87
N GLY A 183 8.22 -40.35 -9.55
CA GLY A 183 6.77 -40.21 -9.55
C GLY A 183 6.18 -39.70 -8.24
N THR A 184 7.01 -39.34 -7.26
CA THR A 184 6.52 -38.83 -5.96
C THR A 184 5.79 -37.51 -6.17
N GLU A 185 4.56 -37.44 -5.67
CA GLU A 185 3.73 -36.25 -5.72
C GLU A 185 3.99 -35.36 -4.50
N LEU A 186 4.04 -34.06 -4.74
CA LEU A 186 4.50 -33.05 -3.78
C LEU A 186 3.56 -31.84 -3.83
N SER A 187 3.47 -31.14 -2.71
CA SER A 187 2.85 -29.82 -2.65
C SER A 187 3.82 -28.73 -3.08
N SER A 188 3.27 -27.59 -3.48
CA SER A 188 4.05 -26.41 -3.84
C SER A 188 4.91 -25.88 -2.70
N GLN A 189 4.35 -25.78 -1.50
CA GLN A 189 5.08 -25.30 -0.34
C GLN A 189 6.15 -26.29 0.13
N HIS A 190 5.95 -27.60 -0.04
CA HIS A 190 7.01 -28.59 0.22
C HIS A 190 8.21 -28.37 -0.71
N VAL A 191 7.97 -28.15 -2.02
CA VAL A 191 9.07 -27.86 -2.94
C VAL A 191 9.76 -26.55 -2.55
N ILE A 192 9.01 -25.48 -2.24
CA ILE A 192 9.59 -24.20 -1.79
C ILE A 192 10.46 -24.38 -0.54
N ARG A 193 9.98 -25.11 0.48
CA ARG A 193 10.79 -25.44 1.67
C ARG A 193 12.07 -26.18 1.28
N ARG A 194 12.00 -27.12 0.33
CA ARG A 194 13.21 -27.79 -0.18
C ARG A 194 14.19 -26.82 -0.84
N LEU A 195 13.70 -25.89 -1.67
CA LEU A 195 14.54 -24.85 -2.29
C LEU A 195 15.30 -24.06 -1.23
N LEU A 196 14.58 -23.59 -0.20
CA LEU A 196 15.16 -22.80 0.87
C LEU A 196 16.18 -23.60 1.69
N LEU A 197 15.94 -24.88 1.98
CA LEU A 197 16.87 -25.71 2.75
C LEU A 197 18.17 -26.03 2.02
N GLU A 198 18.09 -26.40 0.73
CA GLU A 198 19.29 -26.72 -0.04
C GLU A 198 20.19 -25.50 -0.27
N HIS A 199 19.60 -24.30 -0.32
CA HIS A 199 20.31 -23.04 -0.53
C HIS A 199 20.58 -22.28 0.78
N ARG A 200 20.20 -22.84 1.93
CA ARG A 200 20.39 -22.21 3.24
C ARG A 200 21.88 -22.07 3.55
N PRO A 201 22.38 -20.85 3.85
CA PRO A 201 23.74 -20.70 4.34
C PRO A 201 23.88 -21.28 5.75
N SER A 202 25.11 -21.63 6.16
CA SER A 202 25.38 -22.11 7.52
C SER A 202 25.12 -21.02 8.57
N SER A 203 25.42 -19.76 8.25
CA SER A 203 25.18 -18.61 9.12
C SER A 203 24.65 -17.40 8.35
N TRP A 204 23.99 -16.50 9.07
CA TRP A 204 23.50 -15.23 8.53
C TRP A 204 23.96 -14.06 9.42
N PRO A 205 24.50 -12.98 8.86
CA PRO A 205 24.74 -12.74 7.44
C PRO A 205 25.93 -13.57 6.90
N PRO A 206 25.90 -14.00 5.63
CA PRO A 206 27.00 -14.73 5.02
C PRO A 206 28.21 -13.82 4.79
N SER A 207 29.36 -14.42 4.49
CA SER A 207 30.56 -13.65 4.16
C SER A 207 30.32 -12.74 2.95
N MET A 208 30.59 -11.46 3.16
CA MET A 208 30.55 -10.44 2.11
C MET A 208 31.85 -10.44 1.32
N ARG A 209 31.78 -10.06 0.04
CA ARG A 209 33.01 -9.77 -0.72
C ARG A 209 33.75 -8.57 -0.11
N SER A 210 35.06 -8.56 -0.30
CA SER A 210 35.90 -7.42 0.03
C SER A 210 35.54 -6.19 -0.80
N TYR A 211 35.80 -5.00 -0.26
CA TYR A 211 35.71 -3.75 -1.00
C TYR A 211 36.77 -3.72 -2.11
N SER A 212 36.41 -3.21 -3.29
CA SER A 212 37.39 -2.67 -4.22
C SER A 212 37.99 -1.37 -3.68
N SER A 213 39.13 -0.94 -4.20
CA SER A 213 39.77 0.32 -3.79
C SER A 213 38.87 1.54 -3.95
N ALA A 214 38.05 1.58 -5.02
CA ALA A 214 37.11 2.66 -5.29
C ALA A 214 35.94 2.67 -4.28
N GLU A 215 35.33 1.51 -4.03
CA GLU A 215 34.25 1.38 -3.05
C GLU A 215 34.75 1.67 -1.63
N HIS A 216 35.98 1.27 -1.31
CA HIS A 216 36.60 1.58 -0.03
C HIS A 216 36.76 3.10 0.16
N ALA A 217 37.27 3.80 -0.86
CA ALA A 217 37.38 5.26 -0.84
C ALA A 217 36.01 5.94 -0.70
N MET A 218 34.97 5.43 -1.38
CA MET A 218 33.61 5.94 -1.28
C MET A 218 32.99 5.70 0.10
N ALA A 219 33.15 4.51 0.66
CA ALA A 219 32.70 4.18 2.00
C ALA A 219 33.40 5.07 3.06
N VAL A 220 34.71 5.30 2.92
CA VAL A 220 35.45 6.22 3.79
C VAL A 220 34.89 7.64 3.66
N ARG A 221 34.65 8.15 2.44
CA ARG A 221 34.05 9.47 2.23
C ARG A 221 32.65 9.60 2.84
N LEU A 222 31.81 8.59 2.73
CA LEU A 222 30.45 8.58 3.32
C LEU A 222 30.48 8.62 4.85
N VAL A 223 31.40 7.87 5.46
CA VAL A 223 31.48 7.73 6.92
C VAL A 223 32.24 8.90 7.57
N THR A 224 33.20 9.51 6.87
CA THR A 224 34.10 10.56 7.41
C THR A 224 33.37 11.76 8.02
N PRO A 225 32.33 12.35 7.40
CA PRO A 225 31.53 13.44 8.00
C PRO A 225 30.82 13.04 9.30
N HIS A 226 30.50 11.75 9.44
CA HIS A 226 29.76 11.20 10.57
C HIS A 226 30.69 10.66 11.69
N ARG A 227 32.02 10.67 11.49
CA ARG A 227 33.02 10.17 12.45
C ARG A 227 33.17 11.03 13.72
N GLY A 228 32.54 12.20 13.81
CA GLY A 228 32.61 13.08 15.00
C GLY A 228 31.84 12.59 16.24
N ILE A 229 31.03 11.53 16.13
CA ILE A 229 30.19 11.02 17.23
C ILE A 229 30.67 9.63 17.67
N ILE A 230 31.98 9.44 17.78
CA ILE A 230 32.64 8.15 18.08
C ILE A 230 32.03 7.44 19.29
N PRO A 231 31.76 8.11 20.43
CA PRO A 231 31.25 7.42 21.61
C PRO A 231 29.81 6.92 21.43
N ALA A 232 28.94 7.71 20.81
CA ALA A 232 27.53 7.33 20.66
C ALA A 232 27.33 6.28 19.56
N ALA A 233 28.08 6.37 18.45
CA ALA A 233 28.06 5.37 17.40
C ALA A 233 28.66 4.04 17.88
N LYS A 234 29.82 4.06 18.57
CA LYS A 234 30.39 2.86 19.19
C LYS A 234 29.46 2.28 20.25
N SER A 235 28.82 3.11 21.07
CA SER A 235 27.85 2.66 22.07
C SER A 235 26.58 2.07 21.44
N ALA A 236 26.13 2.59 20.30
CA ALA A 236 24.98 2.05 19.56
C ALA A 236 25.31 0.72 18.87
N ILE A 237 26.48 0.61 18.22
CA ILE A 237 26.98 -0.63 17.62
C ILE A 237 27.23 -1.66 18.72
N TYR A 238 27.93 -1.30 19.80
CA TYR A 238 28.17 -2.18 20.94
C TYR A 238 26.87 -2.66 21.58
N ARG A 239 25.87 -1.78 21.77
CA ARG A 239 24.54 -2.19 22.25
C ARG A 239 23.83 -3.12 21.28
N ARG A 240 23.84 -2.84 19.98
CA ARG A 240 23.27 -3.73 18.96
C ARG A 240 23.93 -5.10 19.00
N ASP A 241 25.25 -5.13 19.03
CA ASP A 241 26.04 -6.36 19.02
C ASP A 241 25.85 -7.13 20.34
N LEU A 242 25.72 -6.45 21.49
CA LEU A 242 25.31 -7.05 22.76
C LEU A 242 23.91 -7.65 22.70
N TYR A 243 22.93 -6.96 22.11
CA TYR A 243 21.58 -7.52 21.93
C TYR A 243 21.58 -8.74 21.01
N LEU A 244 22.36 -8.71 19.92
CA LEU A 244 22.50 -9.87 19.03
C LEU A 244 23.24 -11.03 19.73
N PHE A 245 24.22 -10.72 20.58
CA PHE A 245 24.95 -11.71 21.37
C PHE A 245 24.09 -12.30 22.50
N ASP A 246 23.30 -11.49 23.21
CA ASP A 246 22.38 -11.94 24.26
C ASP A 246 21.19 -12.71 23.70
N VAL A 247 20.68 -12.36 22.52
CA VAL A 247 19.68 -13.18 21.82
C VAL A 247 20.28 -14.53 21.42
N HIS A 248 21.57 -14.58 21.09
CA HIS A 248 22.29 -15.83 20.85
C HIS A 248 22.62 -16.63 22.12
N THR A 249 22.67 -16.05 23.32
CA THR A 249 22.98 -16.79 24.56
C THR A 249 21.76 -17.08 25.43
N ALA A 250 20.67 -16.30 25.32
CA ALA A 250 19.45 -16.49 26.09
C ALA A 250 18.50 -17.56 25.51
N ASP A 251 18.48 -17.72 24.18
CA ASP A 251 17.70 -18.77 23.49
C ASP A 251 18.53 -20.00 23.09
N VAL A 252 19.87 -19.96 23.25
CA VAL A 252 20.77 -21.09 22.91
C VAL A 252 21.43 -21.62 24.18
N LYS A 253 20.61 -22.17 25.07
CA LYS A 253 21.01 -23.26 25.97
C LYS A 253 20.42 -24.60 25.53
N GLU A 254 20.07 -24.73 24.25
CA GLU A 254 19.95 -26.02 23.61
C GLU A 254 21.15 -26.13 22.66
N ASP A 255 22.13 -26.94 23.06
CA ASP A 255 23.25 -27.41 22.24
C ASP A 255 22.67 -28.21 21.05
N TYR A 256 22.09 -27.52 20.06
CA TYR A 256 21.89 -28.13 18.76
C TYR A 256 23.20 -28.03 18.01
N HIS A 257 23.87 -29.17 17.82
CA HIS A 257 24.84 -29.28 16.76
C HIS A 257 24.18 -28.80 15.46
N ASP A 258 24.83 -27.89 14.73
CA ASP A 258 24.30 -27.26 13.50
C ASP A 258 23.82 -28.32 12.50
N ASP A 259 24.45 -29.50 12.49
CA ASP A 259 24.04 -30.67 11.71
C ASP A 259 22.74 -31.32 12.19
N GLU A 260 22.47 -31.37 13.50
CA GLU A 260 21.28 -32.00 14.09
C GLU A 260 20.02 -31.15 13.86
N TYR A 261 20.10 -29.82 13.97
CA TYR A 261 18.96 -28.94 13.67
C TYR A 261 18.68 -28.85 12.17
N VAL A 262 19.72 -28.85 11.32
CA VAL A 262 19.52 -28.94 9.87
C VAL A 262 18.92 -30.29 9.48
N ASN A 263 19.33 -31.38 10.14
CA ASN A 263 18.68 -32.68 9.96
C ASN A 263 17.23 -32.69 10.48
N TYR A 264 16.93 -32.02 11.59
CA TYR A 264 15.56 -31.80 12.06
C TYR A 264 14.71 -31.02 11.05
N LEU A 265 15.23 -29.93 10.47
CA LEU A 265 14.53 -29.20 9.40
C LEU A 265 14.37 -30.03 8.12
N ARG A 266 15.35 -30.88 7.78
CA ARG A 266 15.22 -31.85 6.66
C ARG A 266 14.16 -32.91 6.97
N ASP A 267 14.08 -33.38 8.21
CA ASP A 267 13.07 -34.35 8.67
C ASP A 267 11.66 -33.75 8.74
N LEU A 268 11.56 -32.44 9.01
CA LEU A 268 10.32 -31.66 8.97
C LEU A 268 9.90 -31.24 7.56
N ASN A 269 10.84 -31.20 6.60
CA ASN A 269 10.53 -31.00 5.19
C ASN A 269 9.93 -32.29 4.59
N ARG A 270 8.88 -32.81 5.23
CA ARG A 270 7.96 -33.82 4.71
C ARG A 270 6.67 -33.08 4.34
N ALA A 271 5.93 -33.57 3.35
CA ALA A 271 4.61 -33.01 3.05
C ALA A 271 3.77 -33.08 4.34
N PRO A 272 3.19 -31.95 4.83
CA PRO A 272 2.46 -31.98 6.09
C PRO A 272 1.27 -32.91 5.95
N TYR A 273 1.22 -33.95 6.79
CA TYR A 273 0.09 -34.88 6.88
C TYR A 273 -1.08 -34.28 7.68
N ARG A 274 -0.91 -33.06 8.22
CA ARG A 274 -1.87 -32.40 9.11
C ARG A 274 -2.00 -30.92 8.77
N LEU A 275 -3.10 -30.35 9.26
CA LEU A 275 -3.42 -28.95 9.10
C LEU A 275 -2.49 -28.09 9.96
N GLU A 276 -1.51 -27.45 9.33
CA GLU A 276 -0.55 -26.55 9.96
C GLU A 276 -0.92 -25.09 9.72
N GLN A 277 -0.97 -24.30 10.79
CA GLN A 277 -1.07 -22.84 10.69
C GLN A 277 0.30 -22.29 10.28
N ARG A 278 0.31 -21.24 9.46
CA ARG A 278 1.54 -20.53 9.05
C ARG A 278 2.50 -20.24 10.21
N GLU A 279 1.98 -19.80 11.36
CA GLU A 279 2.77 -19.45 12.55
C GLU A 279 3.51 -20.64 13.19
N ASN A 280 3.08 -21.86 12.89
CA ASN A 280 3.65 -23.09 13.45
C ASN A 280 4.68 -23.75 12.53
N ASP A 281 4.89 -23.21 11.32
CA ASP A 281 5.85 -23.77 10.37
C ASP A 281 7.28 -23.64 10.90
N ALA A 282 8.06 -24.71 10.79
CA ALA A 282 9.38 -24.79 11.39
C ALA A 282 10.37 -23.74 10.86
N PHE A 283 10.23 -23.29 9.61
CA PHE A 283 11.09 -22.23 9.06
C PHE A 283 10.88 -20.89 9.76
N HIS A 284 9.74 -20.65 10.39
CA HIS A 284 9.56 -19.43 11.18
C HIS A 284 10.42 -19.41 12.46
N ASN A 285 10.85 -20.59 12.93
CA ASN A 285 11.75 -20.73 14.08
C ASN A 285 13.21 -20.93 13.67
N ASP A 286 13.50 -21.06 12.38
CA ASP A 286 14.87 -21.19 11.87
C ASP A 286 15.71 -19.95 12.22
N ALA A 287 16.94 -20.17 12.67
CA ALA A 287 17.83 -19.09 13.11
C ALA A 287 18.15 -18.10 11.97
N VAL A 288 18.36 -18.59 10.75
CA VAL A 288 18.63 -17.75 9.58
C VAL A 288 17.37 -16.97 9.18
N ALA A 289 16.22 -17.63 9.12
CA ALA A 289 14.94 -16.97 8.82
C ALA A 289 14.56 -15.89 9.85
N ARG A 290 14.87 -16.09 11.13
CA ARG A 290 14.66 -15.10 12.20
C ARG A 290 15.63 -13.92 12.14
N THR A 291 16.91 -14.18 11.88
CA THR A 291 17.95 -13.13 11.89
C THR A 291 17.90 -12.25 10.65
N LEU A 292 17.50 -12.79 9.50
CA LEU A 292 17.49 -12.08 8.23
C LEU A 292 16.69 -10.77 8.25
N PRO A 293 15.41 -10.74 8.69
CA PRO A 293 14.62 -9.51 8.77
C PRO A 293 14.97 -8.63 9.98
N MET A 294 15.90 -9.05 10.86
CA MET A 294 16.39 -8.23 11.97
C MET A 294 17.60 -7.37 11.61
N LEU A 295 18.25 -7.61 10.46
CA LEU A 295 19.47 -6.92 10.07
C LEU A 295 19.18 -5.76 9.12
N PRO A 296 19.04 -4.49 9.59
CA PRO A 296 18.57 -3.34 8.80
C PRO A 296 19.29 -3.24 7.44
N PRO A 297 18.58 -2.86 6.35
CA PRO A 297 19.20 -2.80 5.04
C PRO A 297 20.41 -1.88 5.08
N SER A 298 21.49 -2.30 4.44
CA SER A 298 22.76 -1.61 4.47
C SER A 298 23.32 -1.46 3.07
N ILE A 299 24.09 -0.38 2.85
CA ILE A 299 24.91 -0.26 1.64
C ILE A 299 25.91 -1.42 1.50
N SER A 300 26.21 -2.11 2.61
CA SER A 300 27.05 -3.33 2.57
C SER A 300 26.35 -4.53 1.94
N ASP A 301 25.03 -4.52 1.79
CA ASP A 301 24.26 -5.65 1.24
C ASP A 301 24.58 -5.87 -0.25
N GLU A 302 25.04 -4.82 -0.96
CA GLU A 302 25.58 -4.91 -2.32
C GLU A 302 26.84 -5.79 -2.43
N ARG A 303 27.47 -6.11 -1.28
CA ARG A 303 28.64 -7.00 -1.21
C ARG A 303 28.24 -8.45 -0.95
N TRP A 304 26.96 -8.76 -0.79
CA TRP A 304 26.51 -10.15 -0.76
C TRP A 304 26.73 -10.81 -2.12
N MET A 305 27.13 -12.07 -2.09
CA MET A 305 27.19 -12.88 -3.31
C MET A 305 25.79 -13.02 -3.92
N PRO A 306 25.65 -13.13 -5.26
CA PRO A 306 24.34 -13.28 -5.90
C PRO A 306 23.46 -14.39 -5.31
N ARG A 307 24.06 -15.54 -4.95
CA ARG A 307 23.39 -16.66 -4.26
C ARG A 307 22.81 -16.29 -2.88
N ALA A 308 23.51 -15.44 -2.13
CA ALA A 308 23.05 -14.99 -0.81
C ALA A 308 21.87 -14.02 -0.96
N VAL A 309 21.92 -13.13 -1.96
CA VAL A 309 20.80 -12.24 -2.28
C VAL A 309 19.59 -13.04 -2.76
N ALA A 310 19.79 -14.03 -3.64
CA ALA A 310 18.72 -14.90 -4.12
C ALA A 310 18.05 -15.66 -2.96
N PHE A 311 18.85 -16.21 -2.03
CA PHE A 311 18.34 -16.83 -0.81
C PHE A 311 17.58 -15.84 0.07
N ALA A 312 18.13 -14.64 0.30
CA ALA A 312 17.48 -13.63 1.13
C ALA A 312 16.11 -13.25 0.60
N VAL A 313 16.01 -12.92 -0.69
CA VAL A 313 14.74 -12.58 -1.33
C VAL A 313 13.76 -13.74 -1.26
N SER A 314 14.21 -14.96 -1.57
CA SER A 314 13.35 -16.15 -1.54
C SER A 314 12.80 -16.41 -0.13
N MET A 315 13.64 -16.27 0.89
CA MET A 315 13.25 -16.41 2.29
C MET A 315 12.27 -15.30 2.70
N LEU A 316 12.51 -14.04 2.32
CA LEU A 316 11.59 -12.93 2.57
C LEU A 316 10.23 -13.13 1.88
N VAL A 317 10.23 -13.62 0.63
CA VAL A 317 8.99 -13.93 -0.10
C VAL A 317 8.22 -15.04 0.61
N PHE A 318 8.89 -16.10 1.05
CA PHE A 318 8.29 -17.17 1.85
C PHE A 318 7.67 -16.63 3.15
N LEU A 319 8.43 -15.78 3.86
CA LEU A 319 8.03 -15.23 5.15
C LEU A 319 6.95 -14.16 5.06
N PHE A 320 6.86 -13.39 3.97
CA PHE A 320 6.02 -12.19 3.89
C PHE A 320 5.02 -12.21 2.74
N ASN A 321 5.40 -12.68 1.56
CA ASN A 321 4.62 -12.57 0.32
C ASN A 321 3.93 -13.87 -0.11
N MET A 322 3.90 -14.90 0.74
CA MET A 322 3.21 -16.16 0.45
C MET A 322 1.82 -16.20 1.07
N HIS A 323 0.82 -16.59 0.26
CA HIS A 323 -0.51 -16.97 0.70
C HIS A 323 -0.45 -18.41 1.24
N TRP A 324 -0.58 -18.60 2.55
CA TRP A 324 -0.47 -19.94 3.10
C TRP A 324 -1.63 -20.84 2.64
N TRP A 325 -1.36 -22.10 2.30
CA TRP A 325 -2.37 -23.06 1.81
C TRP A 325 -3.54 -23.23 2.79
N SER A 326 -3.25 -23.18 4.09
CA SER A 326 -4.27 -23.29 5.14
C SER A 326 -5.25 -22.11 5.11
N CYS A 327 -4.95 -21.07 4.32
CA CYS A 327 -5.63 -19.81 4.27
C CYS A 327 -5.75 -19.16 5.67
N VAL A 328 -6.31 -17.97 5.70
CA VAL A 328 -6.74 -17.33 6.96
C VAL A 328 -8.24 -17.07 6.89
N GLY A 329 -8.92 -16.99 8.04
CA GLY A 329 -10.38 -16.78 8.06
C GLY A 329 -10.87 -15.53 7.30
N SER A 330 -9.98 -14.56 7.04
CA SER A 330 -10.32 -13.42 6.18
C SER A 330 -10.51 -13.76 4.69
N CYS A 331 -9.96 -14.88 4.23
CA CYS A 331 -10.06 -15.38 2.85
C CYS A 331 -11.47 -15.81 2.49
N PHE A 332 -12.22 -16.36 3.46
CA PHE A 332 -13.56 -16.90 3.25
C PHE A 332 -14.67 -15.95 3.71
N LYS A 333 -14.35 -14.67 3.91
CA LYS A 333 -15.36 -13.62 4.13
C LYS A 333 -16.19 -13.46 2.85
N LYS A 334 -17.52 -13.38 3.01
CA LYS A 334 -18.45 -13.13 1.89
C LYS A 334 -17.95 -11.98 1.02
N SER A 335 -17.68 -12.26 -0.24
CA SER A 335 -17.28 -11.29 -1.26
C SER A 335 -18.12 -11.51 -2.51
N ARG A 336 -18.16 -10.52 -3.40
CA ARG A 336 -18.76 -10.69 -4.75
C ARG A 336 -17.80 -11.37 -5.73
N ALA A 337 -16.53 -11.51 -5.35
CA ALA A 337 -15.44 -11.91 -6.23
C ALA A 337 -15.16 -13.42 -6.22
N ALA A 338 -15.69 -14.18 -5.27
CA ALA A 338 -15.51 -15.62 -5.20
C ALA A 338 -16.80 -16.33 -4.79
N ALA A 339 -16.94 -17.58 -5.23
CA ALA A 339 -18.05 -18.42 -4.83
C ALA A 339 -18.04 -18.64 -3.31
N SER A 340 -19.22 -18.92 -2.75
CA SER A 340 -19.34 -19.15 -1.31
C SER A 340 -18.51 -20.37 -0.89
N GLY A 341 -17.43 -20.13 -0.16
CA GLY A 341 -16.55 -21.18 0.38
C GLY A 341 -15.21 -21.30 -0.33
N GLU A 342 -14.96 -20.50 -1.36
CA GLU A 342 -13.67 -20.39 -2.05
C GLU A 342 -12.84 -19.21 -1.52
N CYS A 343 -11.53 -19.29 -1.71
CA CYS A 343 -10.61 -18.23 -1.36
C CYS A 343 -10.91 -16.99 -2.21
N ARG A 344 -11.33 -15.89 -1.55
CA ARG A 344 -11.67 -14.63 -2.23
C ARG A 344 -10.54 -13.99 -3.02
N TYR A 345 -9.30 -14.44 -2.81
CA TYR A 345 -8.10 -13.96 -3.47
C TYR A 345 -7.70 -14.85 -4.66
N GLY A 346 -8.46 -15.90 -4.95
CA GLY A 346 -8.21 -16.80 -6.08
C GLY A 346 -6.97 -17.67 -5.91
N PHE A 347 -6.63 -18.06 -4.68
CA PHE A 347 -5.52 -18.97 -4.40
C PHE A 347 -5.98 -20.43 -4.33
N PRO A 348 -5.17 -21.40 -4.80
CA PRO A 348 -3.92 -21.20 -5.56
C PRO A 348 -4.14 -20.52 -6.92
N ARG A 349 -3.17 -19.73 -7.40
CA ARG A 349 -3.27 -19.02 -8.68
C ARG A 349 -3.27 -20.02 -9.85
N SER A 350 -4.02 -19.69 -10.90
CA SER A 350 -3.98 -20.46 -12.15
C SER A 350 -2.63 -20.29 -12.84
N ARG A 351 -2.04 -21.37 -13.32
CA ARG A 351 -0.78 -21.34 -14.06
C ARG A 351 -1.00 -20.83 -15.47
N VAL A 352 -0.20 -19.85 -15.86
CA VAL A 352 -0.22 -19.25 -17.19
C VAL A 352 1.21 -19.16 -17.72
N ALA A 353 1.45 -19.72 -18.91
CA ALA A 353 2.80 -19.81 -19.49
C ALA A 353 3.40 -18.43 -19.84
N ARG A 354 2.53 -17.46 -20.11
CA ARG A 354 2.85 -16.08 -20.44
C ARG A 354 1.87 -15.16 -19.73
N SER A 355 2.34 -13.98 -19.32
CA SER A 355 1.47 -12.93 -18.82
C SER A 355 0.46 -12.55 -19.88
N THR A 356 -0.77 -12.27 -19.45
CA THR A 356 -1.86 -11.86 -20.35
C THR A 356 -2.57 -10.67 -19.74
N SER A 357 -2.88 -9.69 -20.57
CA SER A 357 -3.62 -8.50 -20.17
C SER A 357 -5.04 -8.53 -20.74
N SER A 358 -5.98 -8.03 -19.94
CA SER A 358 -7.37 -7.84 -20.33
C SER A 358 -7.90 -6.53 -19.73
N ASP A 359 -9.17 -6.23 -20.02
CA ASP A 359 -9.87 -5.09 -19.43
C ASP A 359 -10.03 -5.22 -17.90
N ASP A 360 -9.91 -6.43 -17.35
CA ASP A 360 -10.03 -6.72 -15.93
C ASP A 360 -8.69 -6.59 -15.16
N GLY A 361 -7.57 -6.51 -15.88
CA GLY A 361 -6.22 -6.37 -15.34
C GLY A 361 -5.21 -7.28 -16.03
N VAL A 362 -4.06 -7.48 -15.39
CA VAL A 362 -2.99 -8.34 -15.91
C VAL A 362 -2.89 -9.61 -15.07
N LEU A 363 -2.97 -10.75 -15.74
CA LEU A 363 -2.59 -12.05 -15.18
C LEU A 363 -1.11 -12.26 -15.46
N ILE A 364 -0.32 -12.38 -14.40
CA ILE A 364 1.13 -12.53 -14.47
C ILE A 364 1.45 -14.00 -14.72
N LYS A 365 2.47 -14.27 -15.55
CA LYS A 365 3.02 -15.61 -15.75
C LYS A 365 3.29 -16.26 -14.40
N ASP A 366 2.77 -17.45 -14.21
CA ASP A 366 2.95 -18.20 -12.97
C ASP A 366 3.32 -19.63 -13.31
N ARG A 367 4.25 -20.18 -12.53
CA ARG A 367 4.86 -21.48 -12.78
C ARG A 367 4.86 -22.27 -11.49
N ALA A 368 4.73 -23.58 -11.62
CA ALA A 368 4.97 -24.44 -10.49
C ALA A 368 6.42 -24.27 -9.97
N PRO A 369 6.64 -24.30 -8.65
CA PRO A 369 5.70 -24.58 -7.55
C PRO A 369 5.22 -23.28 -6.83
N PHE A 370 5.02 -22.16 -7.53
CA PHE A 370 4.82 -20.85 -6.92
C PHE A 370 3.36 -20.36 -6.89
N GLU A 371 2.38 -21.25 -7.03
CA GLU A 371 0.95 -20.93 -7.14
C GLU A 371 0.37 -20.22 -5.90
N PHE A 372 1.10 -20.26 -4.79
CA PHE A 372 0.76 -19.61 -3.52
C PHE A 372 1.57 -18.33 -3.25
N VAL A 373 2.45 -17.92 -4.17
CA VAL A 373 3.25 -16.70 -4.04
C VAL A 373 2.47 -15.53 -4.62
N ASN A 374 2.27 -14.47 -3.82
CA ASN A 374 1.75 -13.21 -4.35
C ASN A 374 2.83 -12.54 -5.20
N GLY A 375 2.40 -11.82 -6.24
CA GLY A 375 3.30 -10.97 -7.03
C GLY A 375 4.08 -10.01 -6.14
N PHE A 376 5.41 -10.00 -6.27
CA PHE A 376 6.32 -9.15 -5.53
C PHE A 376 7.34 -8.50 -6.45
N ASN A 377 7.94 -7.41 -6.00
CA ASN A 377 9.14 -6.82 -6.59
C ASN A 377 10.36 -7.13 -5.72
N ARG A 378 11.45 -7.54 -6.37
CA ARG A 378 12.71 -7.90 -5.71
C ARG A 378 13.30 -6.76 -4.89
N GLU A 379 13.37 -5.56 -5.47
CA GLU A 379 14.01 -4.40 -4.83
C GLU A 379 13.18 -3.90 -3.65
N ILE A 380 11.85 -3.86 -3.80
CA ILE A 380 10.96 -3.52 -2.68
C ILE A 380 11.11 -4.55 -1.56
N MET A 381 11.17 -5.84 -1.91
CA MET A 381 11.36 -6.89 -0.93
C MET A 381 12.67 -6.69 -0.17
N LEU A 382 13.80 -6.47 -0.85
CA LEU A 382 15.11 -6.26 -0.21
C LEU A 382 15.20 -5.00 0.66
N ALA A 383 14.61 -3.89 0.20
CA ALA A 383 14.73 -2.60 0.86
C ALA A 383 13.77 -2.44 2.05
N PHE A 384 12.60 -3.08 2.00
CA PHE A 384 11.52 -2.82 2.95
C PHE A 384 11.04 -4.04 3.75
N TRP A 385 11.39 -5.26 3.34
CA TRP A 385 10.94 -6.54 3.92
C TRP A 385 9.45 -6.55 4.27
N SER A 386 8.66 -6.04 3.34
CA SER A 386 7.23 -5.86 3.50
C SER A 386 6.49 -6.77 2.55
N ASN A 387 5.36 -7.31 3.01
CA ASN A 387 4.38 -7.87 2.10
C ASN A 387 3.86 -6.73 1.21
N HIS A 388 3.90 -6.95 -0.10
CA HIS A 388 3.38 -6.02 -1.06
C HIS A 388 2.74 -6.73 -2.25
N GLU A 389 1.77 -6.05 -2.85
CA GLU A 389 1.05 -6.52 -4.02
C GLU A 389 0.99 -5.35 -5.00
N ILE A 390 1.45 -5.61 -6.22
CA ILE A 390 1.53 -4.64 -7.31
C ILE A 390 0.60 -5.12 -8.41
N GLU A 391 -0.38 -4.31 -8.76
CA GLU A 391 -1.32 -4.61 -9.83
C GLU A 391 -1.41 -3.45 -10.80
N VAL A 392 -1.36 -3.74 -12.10
CA VAL A 392 -1.71 -2.78 -13.14
C VAL A 392 -3.21 -2.80 -13.39
N VAL A 393 -3.76 -1.60 -13.41
CA VAL A 393 -5.19 -1.33 -13.55
C VAL A 393 -5.41 -0.59 -14.86
N THR A 394 -5.95 -1.28 -15.86
CA THR A 394 -6.15 -0.81 -17.24
C THR A 394 -7.49 -0.09 -17.45
N GLY A 395 -8.50 -0.34 -16.61
CA GLY A 395 -9.82 0.28 -16.68
C GLY A 395 -10.94 -0.57 -16.09
N GLY A 396 -12.17 -0.31 -16.49
CA GLY A 396 -13.34 -1.12 -16.13
C GLY A 396 -13.82 -1.04 -14.67
N HIS A 397 -14.72 -1.95 -14.30
CA HIS A 397 -15.30 -2.01 -12.96
C HIS A 397 -14.24 -2.26 -11.88
N ASN A 398 -13.26 -3.10 -12.21
CA ASN A 398 -12.16 -3.48 -11.33
C ASN A 398 -11.23 -2.30 -10.98
N ALA A 399 -10.99 -1.38 -11.92
CA ALA A 399 -10.30 -0.12 -11.64
C ALA A 399 -11.05 0.75 -10.63
N LEU A 400 -12.35 0.93 -10.85
CA LEU A 400 -13.20 1.74 -9.96
C LEU A 400 -13.24 1.18 -8.54
N LEU A 401 -13.30 -0.15 -8.39
CA LEU A 401 -13.25 -0.80 -7.08
C LEU A 401 -11.92 -0.54 -6.35
N ARG A 402 -10.79 -0.60 -7.06
CA ARG A 402 -9.45 -0.34 -6.51
C ARG A 402 -9.27 1.13 -6.10
N ILE A 403 -9.70 2.06 -6.97
CA ILE A 403 -9.72 3.49 -6.66
C ILE A 403 -10.62 3.76 -5.45
N TYR A 404 -11.82 3.19 -5.42
CA TYR A 404 -12.75 3.32 -4.29
C TYR A 404 -12.11 2.80 -3.01
N TYR A 405 -11.47 1.63 -3.05
CA TYR A 405 -10.85 1.03 -1.88
C TYR A 405 -9.70 1.90 -1.35
N ALA A 406 -8.82 2.38 -2.23
CA ALA A 406 -7.74 3.29 -1.85
C ALA A 406 -8.24 4.64 -1.33
N THR A 407 -9.41 5.11 -1.75
CA THR A 407 -9.95 6.44 -1.38
C THR A 407 -11.03 6.41 -0.28
N LYS A 408 -11.46 5.22 0.16
CA LYS A 408 -12.61 4.99 1.06
C LYS A 408 -12.59 5.82 2.35
N ARG A 409 -11.44 5.92 3.01
CA ARG A 409 -11.32 6.69 4.27
C ARG A 409 -11.36 8.20 4.08
N ARG A 410 -10.96 8.68 2.92
CA ARG A 410 -11.04 10.11 2.57
C ARG A 410 -12.50 10.54 2.39
N GLN A 411 -13.28 9.75 1.65
CA GLN A 411 -14.72 10.00 1.45
C GLN A 411 -15.49 10.06 2.77
N LEU A 412 -15.11 9.24 3.77
CA LEU A 412 -15.70 9.29 5.11
C LEU A 412 -15.38 10.60 5.86
N ARG A 413 -14.20 11.21 5.64
CA ARG A 413 -13.84 12.50 6.23
C ARG A 413 -14.58 13.65 5.54
N GLU A 414 -14.63 13.63 4.21
CA GLU A 414 -15.33 14.63 3.41
C GLU A 414 -16.84 14.57 3.62
N ALA A 415 -17.43 13.38 3.69
CA ALA A 415 -18.84 13.20 4.06
C ALA A 415 -19.14 13.63 5.50
N ARG A 416 -18.18 13.48 6.43
CA ARG A 416 -18.33 13.97 7.82
C ARG A 416 -18.27 15.49 7.91
N ASN A 417 -17.48 16.14 7.08
CA ASN A 417 -17.44 17.60 6.98
C ASN A 417 -18.68 18.12 6.25
N ALA A 418 -19.10 17.50 5.14
CA ALA A 418 -20.33 17.85 4.43
C ALA A 418 -21.60 17.64 5.27
N ASN A 419 -21.64 16.63 6.15
CA ASN A 419 -22.75 16.41 7.08
C ASN A 419 -22.79 17.39 8.26
N LYS A 420 -21.72 18.16 8.53
CA LYS A 420 -21.82 19.30 9.45
C LYS A 420 -22.61 20.46 8.83
N ASP A 421 -22.69 20.49 7.51
CA ASP A 421 -23.24 21.62 6.73
C ASP A 421 -24.60 21.29 6.08
N ALA A 422 -25.14 20.08 6.27
CA ALA A 422 -26.39 19.63 5.65
C ALA A 422 -27.64 19.84 6.53
N GLU A 423 -28.35 20.92 6.20
CA GLU A 423 -29.81 21.17 6.31
C GLU A 423 -30.50 21.12 7.69
N ALA A 424 -30.86 22.31 8.16
CA ALA A 424 -31.96 22.57 9.07
C ALA A 424 -33.26 22.73 8.27
N GLN A 425 -33.99 21.64 8.00
CA GLN A 425 -35.36 21.74 7.51
C GLN A 425 -36.32 22.16 8.64
N PRO A 426 -37.41 22.90 8.35
CA PRO A 426 -38.40 23.30 9.35
C PRO A 426 -39.30 22.12 9.71
N ILE A 427 -38.84 21.29 10.66
CA ILE A 427 -39.62 20.17 11.21
C ILE A 427 -40.07 20.51 12.64
N GLY A 428 -41.31 20.15 12.99
CA GLY A 428 -41.93 20.42 14.30
C GLY A 428 -41.08 20.00 15.52
N SER A 429 -41.21 20.73 16.64
CA SER A 429 -40.31 20.65 17.81
C SER A 429 -40.12 19.24 18.39
N ARG A 430 -41.15 18.39 18.34
CA ARG A 430 -41.12 17.01 18.83
C ARG A 430 -40.27 16.07 17.96
N GLN A 431 -40.26 16.28 16.64
CA GLN A 431 -39.43 15.52 15.70
C GLN A 431 -37.96 16.00 15.74
N ARG A 432 -37.70 17.29 15.99
CA ARG A 432 -36.34 17.84 16.19
C ARG A 432 -35.60 17.15 17.33
N ALA A 433 -36.26 16.88 18.47
CA ALA A 433 -35.63 16.17 19.58
C ALA A 433 -35.36 14.69 19.27
N ALA A 434 -36.23 14.03 18.49
CA ALA A 434 -36.05 12.62 18.09
C ALA A 434 -34.96 12.46 17.00
N ILE A 435 -34.93 13.36 16.02
CA ILE A 435 -33.87 13.45 15.00
C ILE A 435 -32.55 13.86 15.66
N GLY A 436 -32.57 14.82 16.58
CA GLY A 436 -31.42 15.21 17.39
C GLY A 436 -30.88 14.04 18.21
N ARG A 437 -31.73 13.27 18.89
CA ARG A 437 -31.33 12.04 19.58
C ARG A 437 -30.82 10.96 18.64
N ARG A 438 -31.41 10.75 17.46
CA ARG A 438 -30.89 9.80 16.46
C ARG A 438 -29.58 10.26 15.85
N ARG A 439 -29.38 11.55 15.60
CA ARG A 439 -28.13 12.13 15.08
C ARG A 439 -27.05 12.10 16.15
N VAL A 440 -27.37 12.42 17.41
CA VAL A 440 -26.46 12.30 18.56
C VAL A 440 -26.16 10.83 18.84
N ALA A 441 -27.12 9.92 18.74
CA ALA A 441 -26.89 8.48 18.86
C ALA A 441 -26.11 7.92 17.67
N SER A 442 -26.34 8.39 16.43
CA SER A 442 -25.58 8.01 15.24
C SER A 442 -24.18 8.61 15.24
N LEU A 443 -24.02 9.83 15.79
CA LEU A 443 -22.74 10.47 16.03
C LEU A 443 -22.00 9.74 17.14
N LEU A 444 -22.66 9.46 18.28
CA LEU A 444 -22.13 8.63 19.36
C LEU A 444 -21.77 7.26 18.81
N TYR A 445 -22.61 6.61 18.01
CA TYR A 445 -22.33 5.32 17.38
C TYR A 445 -21.20 5.42 16.35
N ALA A 446 -21.12 6.45 15.52
CA ALA A 446 -19.99 6.67 14.61
C ALA A 446 -18.70 6.99 15.37
N ILE A 447 -18.81 7.61 16.54
CA ILE A 447 -17.72 7.95 17.45
C ILE A 447 -17.32 6.73 18.29
N THR A 448 -18.23 5.89 18.76
CA THR A 448 -18.01 4.79 19.72
C THR A 448 -17.83 3.45 19.02
N ASN A 449 -18.47 3.23 17.87
CA ASN A 449 -18.45 1.96 17.13
C ASN A 449 -17.23 1.84 16.20
N ARG A 450 -16.36 2.87 16.13
CA ARG A 450 -15.07 2.84 15.40
C ARG A 450 -13.88 3.33 16.25
N ARG A 451 -13.99 3.22 17.58
CA ARG A 451 -13.08 3.93 18.50
C ARG A 451 -11.81 3.17 18.89
N GLU A 452 -11.55 2.01 18.31
CA GLU A 452 -10.20 1.43 18.35
C GLU A 452 -9.48 1.83 17.06
N ILE A 453 -8.92 3.05 17.08
CA ILE A 453 -7.84 3.40 16.15
C ILE A 453 -6.59 2.77 16.71
N ALA A 454 -5.90 1.94 15.93
CA ALA A 454 -4.64 1.37 16.37
C ALA A 454 -3.69 2.51 16.76
N GLY A 455 -3.02 2.37 17.91
CA GLY A 455 -2.11 3.37 18.46
C GLY A 455 -1.14 3.96 17.41
N PRO A 456 -0.49 3.16 16.55
CA PRO A 456 0.41 3.68 15.51
C PRO A 456 -0.29 4.60 14.50
N LEU A 457 -1.55 4.33 14.15
CA LEU A 457 -2.31 5.18 13.21
C LEU A 457 -2.70 6.51 13.88
N ALA A 458 -3.06 6.47 15.17
CA ALA A 458 -3.34 7.67 15.94
C ALA A 458 -2.08 8.54 16.07
N ALA A 459 -0.94 7.94 16.41
CA ALA A 459 0.34 8.63 16.47
C ALA A 459 0.74 9.24 15.12
N LEU A 460 0.55 8.51 14.02
CA LEU A 460 0.80 9.02 12.67
C LEU A 460 -0.07 10.24 12.37
N TYR A 461 -1.35 10.21 12.74
CA TYR A 461 -2.26 11.34 12.53
C TYR A 461 -1.82 12.58 13.32
N VAL A 462 -1.37 12.41 14.56
CA VAL A 462 -0.86 13.52 15.38
C VAL A 462 0.45 14.08 14.82
N LEU A 463 1.38 13.23 14.39
CA LEU A 463 2.68 13.64 13.87
C LEU A 463 2.60 14.30 12.49
N ARG A 464 1.73 13.81 11.60
CA ARG A 464 1.68 14.20 10.19
C ARG A 464 0.46 15.08 9.84
N GLY A 465 -0.59 15.08 10.66
CA GLY A 465 -1.85 15.78 10.39
C GLY A 465 -2.74 15.11 9.33
N SER A 466 -2.25 14.06 8.65
CA SER A 466 -2.99 13.32 7.62
C SER A 466 -2.44 11.90 7.47
N CYS A 467 -3.33 10.94 7.24
CA CYS A 467 -3.00 9.58 6.84
C CYS A 467 -2.80 9.42 5.32
N ALA A 468 -3.01 10.47 4.52
CA ALA A 468 -2.89 10.42 3.07
C ALA A 468 -1.57 11.03 2.56
N TYR A 469 -0.86 10.30 1.72
CA TYR A 469 0.29 10.76 0.94
C TYR A 469 -0.17 11.13 -0.46
N MET A 470 0.19 12.32 -0.93
CA MET A 470 -0.32 12.85 -2.20
C MET A 470 0.80 13.62 -2.89
N SER A 471 0.93 13.47 -4.20
CA SER A 471 1.82 14.30 -5.03
C SER A 471 1.33 15.75 -5.15
N THR A 472 0.01 15.95 -5.08
CA THR A 472 -0.65 17.23 -5.27
C THR A 472 -1.68 17.44 -4.17
N SER A 473 -1.75 18.66 -3.64
CA SER A 473 -2.75 18.97 -2.62
C SER A 473 -4.16 19.05 -3.23
N CYS A 474 -5.19 18.91 -2.40
CA CYS A 474 -6.58 18.98 -2.85
C CYS A 474 -7.31 20.17 -2.20
N ALA A 475 -8.23 20.76 -2.94
CA ALA A 475 -9.21 21.71 -2.41
C ALA A 475 -10.63 21.16 -2.52
N SER A 476 -11.47 21.51 -1.55
CA SER A 476 -12.89 21.16 -1.59
C SER A 476 -13.60 22.03 -2.62
N PHE A 477 -14.31 21.40 -3.56
CA PHE A 477 -15.22 22.07 -4.49
C PHE A 477 -16.66 21.74 -4.09
N PRO A 478 -17.38 22.68 -3.42
CA PRO A 478 -18.73 22.45 -2.91
C PRO A 478 -19.80 22.52 -4.02
N LEU A 479 -19.71 21.62 -5.01
CA LEU A 479 -20.57 21.64 -6.19
C LEU A 479 -22.07 21.59 -5.84
N ARG A 480 -22.47 20.82 -4.81
CA ARG A 480 -23.88 20.81 -4.36
C ARG A 480 -24.37 22.21 -4.00
N ASN A 481 -23.57 22.95 -3.23
CA ASN A 481 -23.95 24.27 -2.73
C ASN A 481 -24.03 25.26 -3.89
N VAL A 482 -23.08 25.19 -4.83
CA VAL A 482 -23.10 25.98 -6.06
C VAL A 482 -24.37 25.74 -6.88
N LEU A 483 -24.75 24.47 -7.09
CA LEU A 483 -25.96 24.15 -7.83
C LEU A 483 -27.25 24.56 -7.08
N HIS A 484 -27.28 24.38 -5.76
CA HIS A 484 -28.40 24.85 -4.92
C HIS A 484 -28.60 26.36 -5.03
N GLU A 485 -27.52 27.13 -4.97
CA GLU A 485 -27.55 28.59 -5.10
C GLU A 485 -28.00 29.04 -6.50
N LEU A 486 -27.55 28.36 -7.56
CA LEU A 486 -27.94 28.66 -8.94
C LEU A 486 -29.38 28.26 -9.28
N VAL A 487 -29.87 27.13 -8.76
CA VAL A 487 -31.14 26.52 -9.18
C VAL A 487 -32.29 26.85 -8.23
N GLU A 488 -32.10 26.77 -6.92
CA GLU A 488 -33.22 26.74 -5.96
C GLU A 488 -33.60 28.12 -5.38
N GLN A 489 -32.82 29.18 -5.63
CA GLN A 489 -33.06 30.63 -5.34
C GLN A 489 -33.68 31.04 -3.97
N GLN A 490 -33.96 30.12 -3.04
CA GLN A 490 -34.74 30.42 -1.83
C GLN A 490 -33.89 30.44 -0.56
N SER A 491 -32.87 29.59 -0.44
CA SER A 491 -31.89 29.59 0.66
C SER A 491 -30.68 28.74 0.31
N HIS A 492 -29.47 29.27 0.48
CA HIS A 492 -28.22 28.56 0.19
C HIS A 492 -27.21 28.70 1.34
N PRO A 493 -26.34 27.69 1.55
CA PRO A 493 -25.32 27.76 2.60
C PRO A 493 -24.21 28.75 2.25
N CYS A 494 -23.92 29.68 3.15
CA CYS A 494 -22.84 30.66 3.04
C CYS A 494 -21.88 30.58 4.23
N ASN A 495 -20.67 31.12 4.07
CA ASN A 495 -19.71 31.24 5.16
C ASN A 495 -19.88 32.59 5.87
N LEU A 496 -19.89 32.59 7.20
CA LEU A 496 -19.77 33.81 7.98
C LEU A 496 -18.29 34.19 8.11
N VAL A 497 -17.91 35.31 7.50
CA VAL A 497 -16.55 35.82 7.48
C VAL A 497 -16.44 37.01 8.43
N GLU A 498 -15.51 36.90 9.38
CA GLU A 498 -15.20 37.95 10.35
C GLU A 498 -14.45 39.12 9.71
N LEU A 499 -14.95 40.33 9.96
CA LEU A 499 -14.29 41.59 9.61
C LEU A 499 -13.74 42.22 10.88
N GLN A 500 -12.40 42.30 10.97
CA GLN A 500 -11.76 43.07 12.04
C GLN A 500 -11.79 44.55 11.67
N THR A 501 -12.77 45.28 12.19
CA THR A 501 -12.80 46.74 12.15
C THR A 501 -11.86 47.28 13.23
N SER A 502 -10.76 47.91 12.81
CA SER A 502 -9.85 48.62 13.72
C SER A 502 -10.57 49.83 14.31
N GLY A 503 -11.16 49.72 15.50
CA GLY A 503 -11.57 50.91 16.27
C GLY A 503 -12.75 50.81 17.24
N MET A 504 -13.56 49.73 17.25
CA MET A 504 -14.63 49.57 18.26
C MET A 504 -14.79 48.08 18.61
N ASP A 505 -15.13 47.77 19.86
CA ASP A 505 -15.27 46.43 20.48
C ASP A 505 -16.31 45.48 19.83
N GLY A 506 -16.74 45.72 18.59
CA GLY A 506 -17.69 44.91 17.85
C GLY A 506 -17.04 44.09 16.73
N VAL A 507 -17.11 42.77 16.85
CA VAL A 507 -16.81 41.84 15.75
C VAL A 507 -17.97 41.87 14.76
N THR A 508 -17.72 42.30 13.51
CA THR A 508 -18.74 42.30 12.45
C THR A 508 -18.54 41.10 11.52
N PHE A 509 -19.63 40.45 11.12
CA PHE A 509 -19.60 39.31 10.21
C PHE A 509 -20.30 39.65 8.90
N ARG A 510 -19.79 39.14 7.78
CA ARG A 510 -20.47 39.15 6.49
C ARG A 510 -20.65 37.74 5.97
N ALA A 511 -21.82 37.47 5.40
CA ALA A 511 -22.09 36.25 4.67
C ALA A 511 -21.46 36.34 3.27
N ALA A 512 -20.69 35.32 2.88
CA ALA A 512 -20.22 35.15 1.51
C ALA A 512 -20.19 33.65 1.17
N SER A 513 -20.81 33.30 0.05
CA SER A 513 -20.77 31.94 -0.49
C SER A 513 -19.42 31.67 -1.17
N PHE A 514 -19.24 30.44 -1.66
CA PHE A 514 -18.12 30.14 -2.57
C PHE A 514 -18.42 30.63 -3.99
N LEU A 515 -19.69 30.62 -4.38
CA LEU A 515 -20.11 31.06 -5.70
C LEU A 515 -19.95 32.58 -5.85
N ASP A 516 -20.18 33.36 -4.79
CA ASP A 516 -19.88 34.80 -4.75
C ASP A 516 -18.43 35.08 -5.18
N ASP A 517 -17.46 34.35 -4.61
CA ASP A 517 -16.03 34.51 -4.93
C ASP A 517 -15.75 34.31 -6.43
N TYR A 518 -16.50 33.41 -7.08
CA TYR A 518 -16.36 33.10 -8.50
C TYR A 518 -17.15 34.07 -9.39
N LEU A 519 -18.38 34.43 -9.03
CA LEU A 519 -19.23 35.33 -9.83
C LEU A 519 -18.65 36.73 -9.91
N PHE A 520 -18.14 37.24 -8.79
CA PHE A 520 -17.59 38.59 -8.69
C PHE A 520 -16.06 38.60 -8.82
N ARG A 521 -15.50 37.64 -9.57
CA ARG A 521 -14.08 37.61 -9.93
C ARG A 521 -13.75 38.76 -10.90
N PRO A 522 -12.50 39.26 -10.92
CA PRO A 522 -12.10 40.32 -11.83
C PRO A 522 -12.16 39.85 -13.30
N ALA A 523 -12.37 40.79 -14.23
CA ALA A 523 -12.52 40.52 -15.66
C ALA A 523 -11.34 39.73 -16.27
N THR A 524 -10.14 39.83 -15.69
CA THR A 524 -8.97 39.04 -16.11
C THR A 524 -9.12 37.53 -15.91
N LEU A 525 -10.10 37.08 -15.13
CA LEU A 525 -10.40 35.66 -14.86
C LEU A 525 -11.73 35.22 -15.50
N GLU A 526 -12.31 36.01 -16.42
CA GLU A 526 -13.62 35.73 -17.01
C GLU A 526 -13.65 34.38 -17.75
N GLU A 527 -12.58 34.05 -18.48
CA GLU A 527 -12.47 32.81 -19.28
C GLU A 527 -12.18 31.55 -18.45
N ILE A 528 -11.86 31.69 -17.16
CA ILE A 528 -11.49 30.56 -16.31
C ILE A 528 -12.75 29.86 -15.80
N SER A 529 -12.82 28.54 -15.96
CA SER A 529 -13.91 27.73 -15.44
C SER A 529 -13.91 27.66 -13.91
N ILE A 530 -15.06 27.35 -13.30
CA ILE A 530 -15.16 27.21 -11.84
C ILE A 530 -14.25 26.12 -11.28
N TYR A 531 -13.97 25.08 -12.07
CA TYR A 531 -13.04 24.01 -11.68
C TYR A 531 -11.60 24.54 -11.62
N GLU A 532 -11.15 25.21 -12.68
CA GLU A 532 -9.82 25.82 -12.75
C GLU A 532 -9.66 26.91 -11.69
N PHE A 533 -10.73 27.65 -11.40
CA PHE A 533 -10.74 28.64 -10.33
C PHE A 533 -10.45 28.00 -8.97
N VAL A 534 -11.08 26.87 -8.62
CA VAL A 534 -10.74 26.13 -7.38
C VAL A 534 -9.29 25.64 -7.40
N ALA A 535 -8.83 25.17 -8.55
CA ALA A 535 -7.52 24.56 -8.73
C ALA A 535 -6.37 25.57 -8.58
N THR A 536 -6.57 26.81 -9.02
CA THR A 536 -5.51 27.82 -9.12
C THR A 536 -5.71 29.02 -8.21
N HIS A 537 -6.93 29.28 -7.75
CA HIS A 537 -7.29 30.47 -6.98
C HIS A 537 -7.92 30.13 -5.61
N PHE A 538 -7.92 31.12 -4.71
CA PHE A 538 -8.60 31.05 -3.41
C PHE A 538 -8.88 32.44 -2.85
N ARG A 539 -9.90 32.57 -1.99
CA ARG A 539 -10.15 33.81 -1.24
C ARG A 539 -9.11 34.03 -0.15
N ARG A 540 -8.55 35.23 -0.07
CA ARG A 540 -7.64 35.66 1.00
C ARG A 540 -7.97 37.08 1.48
N LYS A 541 -7.46 37.48 2.65
CA LYS A 541 -7.57 38.86 3.13
C LYS A 541 -6.80 39.81 2.22
N GLY A 542 -7.44 40.91 1.85
CA GLY A 542 -6.83 41.98 1.07
C GLY A 542 -5.82 42.75 1.91
N THR A 543 -4.80 43.27 1.25
CA THR A 543 -3.84 44.22 1.82
C THR A 543 -3.74 45.44 0.92
N LEU A 544 -3.25 46.57 1.45
CA LEU A 544 -3.02 47.80 0.67
C LEU A 544 -2.09 47.60 -0.55
N LYS A 545 -1.36 46.48 -0.61
CA LYS A 545 -0.46 46.10 -1.71
C LYS A 545 -1.08 45.07 -2.66
N SER A 546 -2.35 44.71 -2.50
CA SER A 546 -3.00 43.73 -3.36
C SER A 546 -3.22 44.34 -4.76
N PRO A 547 -2.84 43.63 -5.84
CA PRO A 547 -2.99 44.16 -7.19
C PRO A 547 -4.47 44.31 -7.55
N THR A 548 -4.81 45.31 -8.36
CA THR A 548 -6.18 45.57 -8.82
C THR A 548 -6.77 44.39 -9.57
N THR A 549 -5.94 43.62 -10.28
CA THR A 549 -6.31 42.38 -10.99
C THR A 549 -6.68 41.21 -10.08
N ALA A 550 -6.52 41.35 -8.76
CA ALA A 550 -6.91 40.37 -7.77
C ALA A 550 -8.11 40.79 -6.92
N LEU A 551 -8.59 42.04 -7.05
CA LEU A 551 -9.73 42.52 -6.29
C LEU A 551 -11.02 41.91 -6.84
N PHE A 552 -11.97 41.61 -5.94
CA PHE A 552 -13.32 41.26 -6.36
C PHE A 552 -13.99 42.46 -7.06
N MET A 553 -15.12 42.25 -7.72
CA MET A 553 -15.97 43.34 -8.21
C MET A 553 -16.73 44.02 -7.07
N SER A 554 -17.20 45.25 -7.27
CA SER A 554 -17.85 46.10 -6.25
C SER A 554 -19.06 45.46 -5.56
N GLU A 555 -19.73 44.55 -6.26
CA GLU A 555 -20.94 43.86 -5.83
C GLU A 555 -20.63 42.71 -4.86
N HIS A 556 -19.37 42.27 -4.76
CA HIS A 556 -18.97 41.18 -3.88
C HIS A 556 -19.14 41.57 -2.39
N PRO A 557 -19.74 40.72 -1.54
CA PRO A 557 -19.94 41.03 -0.11
C PRO A 557 -18.65 41.38 0.65
N LEU A 558 -17.50 40.89 0.19
CA LEU A 558 -16.19 41.11 0.81
C LEU A 558 -15.24 42.00 -0.01
N PHE A 559 -15.75 42.75 -1.00
CA PHE A 559 -14.94 43.60 -1.90
C PHE A 559 -13.87 44.46 -1.19
N ASN A 560 -14.23 45.09 -0.07
CA ASN A 560 -13.34 45.99 0.67
C ASN A 560 -12.35 45.29 1.62
N SER A 561 -12.48 43.99 1.86
CA SER A 561 -11.72 43.28 2.90
C SER A 561 -10.95 42.06 2.41
N HIS A 562 -11.40 41.45 1.31
CA HIS A 562 -10.80 40.25 0.74
C HIS A 562 -10.52 40.43 -0.75
N CYS A 563 -9.62 39.59 -1.25
CA CYS A 563 -9.25 39.53 -2.66
C CYS A 563 -8.96 38.08 -3.03
N ILE A 564 -8.69 37.87 -4.32
CA ILE A 564 -8.32 36.58 -4.87
C ILE A 564 -6.81 36.39 -4.71
N GLY A 565 -6.42 35.23 -4.19
CA GLY A 565 -5.05 34.74 -4.17
C GLY A 565 -4.83 33.75 -5.30
N LEU A 566 -3.64 33.81 -5.90
CA LEU A 566 -3.14 32.74 -6.75
C LEU A 566 -2.40 31.73 -5.88
N ARG A 567 -2.61 30.45 -6.13
CA ARG A 567 -1.87 29.37 -5.46
C ARG A 567 -0.49 29.25 -6.09
N GLU A 568 0.51 28.95 -5.26
CA GLU A 568 1.88 28.69 -5.74
C GLU A 568 1.93 27.40 -6.57
N ASP A 569 1.22 26.37 -6.11
CA ASP A 569 1.01 25.11 -6.82
C ASP A 569 -0.48 24.90 -7.08
N GLU A 570 -0.82 24.38 -8.26
CA GLU A 570 -2.17 23.95 -8.59
C GLU A 570 -2.62 22.82 -7.64
N VAL A 571 -3.90 22.84 -7.28
CA VAL A 571 -4.51 21.84 -6.40
C VAL A 571 -5.60 21.09 -7.14
N VAL A 572 -5.84 19.82 -6.78
CA VAL A 572 -6.92 19.04 -7.38
C VAL A 572 -8.25 19.37 -6.70
N PRO A 573 -9.23 19.98 -7.39
CA PRO A 573 -10.58 20.19 -6.84
C PRO A 573 -11.29 18.86 -6.62
N VAL A 574 -11.86 18.69 -5.43
CA VAL A 574 -12.61 17.49 -5.05
C VAL A 574 -14.07 17.83 -4.79
N LEU A 575 -14.94 17.21 -5.58
CA LEU A 575 -16.37 17.45 -5.56
C LEU A 575 -16.97 16.98 -4.23
N VAL A 576 -17.64 17.91 -3.54
CA VAL A 576 -18.30 17.65 -2.26
C VAL A 576 -19.81 17.82 -2.39
N GLY A 577 -20.54 16.90 -1.76
CA GLY A 577 -21.99 17.04 -1.51
C GLY A 577 -22.89 16.34 -2.52
N MET A 578 -22.39 15.85 -3.65
CA MET A 578 -23.21 15.09 -4.60
C MET A 578 -22.52 13.82 -5.03
N ARG A 579 -23.31 12.75 -5.17
CA ARG A 579 -22.89 11.59 -5.97
C ARG A 579 -23.25 11.94 -7.42
N MET A 580 -22.24 12.08 -8.28
CA MET A 580 -22.48 12.21 -9.71
C MET A 580 -23.40 11.06 -10.15
N PRO A 581 -24.51 11.32 -10.86
CA PRO A 581 -25.35 10.25 -11.38
C PRO A 581 -24.47 9.35 -12.25
N PHE A 582 -24.61 8.04 -12.08
CA PHE A 582 -24.10 7.13 -13.09
C PHE A 582 -24.94 7.41 -14.33
N ILE A 583 -24.30 7.78 -15.44
CA ILE A 583 -24.97 7.79 -16.73
C ILE A 583 -25.23 6.32 -17.04
N ASP A 584 -26.46 5.87 -16.76
CA ASP A 584 -26.93 4.62 -17.36
C ASP A 584 -27.05 4.89 -18.85
N ALA A 585 -26.55 3.96 -19.67
CA ALA A 585 -26.54 4.08 -21.13
C ALA A 585 -27.94 4.19 -21.77
N ASP A 586 -29.01 4.12 -20.95
CA ASP A 586 -30.41 4.24 -21.34
C ASP A 586 -31.04 5.59 -20.95
N SER A 587 -30.24 6.64 -20.67
CA SER A 587 -30.74 8.00 -20.38
C SER A 587 -30.32 9.06 -21.38
#